data_AF-A0A8S4AYU2-F1
#
_entry.id   AF-A0A8S4AYU2-F1
#
_cell.length_a   1.000
_cell.length_b   1.000
_cell.length_c   1.000
_cell.angle_alpha   90.00
_cell.angle_beta   90.00
_cell.angle_gamma   90.00
#
_symmetry.space_group_name_H-M   'P 1'
#
loop_
_entity.id
_entity.type
_entity.pdbx_description
1 polymer ?
#
loop_
_entity_poly.entity_id
_entity_poly.type
_entity_poly.pdbx_seq_one_letter_code
_entity_poly.pdbx_strand_id
1 'polypeptide(L)'
;FRLWAVDNTGRRSSPSEVTIKTPCPTVDDVKAQEIADKIYNLFNGYTSGKEQQTAYNTLMDLGAPTLHRVLYHYNQRYESFGEFTWRCEDELGPRKAGLILSQLDELSHWCKGLLQEPKIGLRRMSLKFLSCRYTDTKAFGLNWSDMGQDVHKACDEQTLAVMYNDYGEPKEL
;
A
#
# COMPACT_ATOMS: atom_id res chain seq x y z
N PHE A 1 -8.33 -11.26 12.61
CA PHE A 1 -8.44 -12.71 12.33
C PHE A 1 -9.00 -13.38 13.57
N ARG A 2 -10.00 -14.25 13.43
CA ARG A 2 -10.61 -14.97 14.55
C ARG A 2 -10.67 -16.47 14.23
N LEU A 3 -10.26 -17.30 15.18
CA LEU A 3 -10.16 -18.76 15.01
C LEU A 3 -10.82 -19.48 16.19
N TRP A 4 -11.45 -20.61 15.91
CA TRP A 4 -11.91 -21.57 16.92
C TRP A 4 -11.76 -22.99 16.37
N ALA A 5 -11.55 -23.95 17.27
CA ALA A 5 -11.58 -25.37 16.93
C ALA A 5 -13.01 -25.91 16.98
N VAL A 6 -13.26 -27.01 16.27
CA VAL A 6 -14.51 -27.78 16.31
C VAL A 6 -14.16 -29.22 16.61
N ASP A 7 -14.82 -29.84 17.58
CA ASP A 7 -14.62 -31.27 17.89
C ASP A 7 -15.53 -32.18 17.05
N ASN A 8 -15.38 -33.50 17.22
CA ASN A 8 -16.17 -34.51 16.53
C ASN A 8 -17.67 -34.53 16.90
N THR A 9 -18.06 -33.82 17.97
CA THR A 9 -19.46 -33.61 18.38
C THR A 9 -20.03 -32.29 17.86
N GLY A 10 -19.22 -31.50 17.15
CA GLY A 10 -19.59 -30.19 16.62
C GLY A 10 -19.50 -29.05 17.64
N ARG A 11 -18.96 -29.28 18.84
CA ARG A 11 -18.77 -28.22 19.84
C ARG A 11 -17.57 -27.36 19.47
N ARG A 12 -17.69 -26.06 19.75
CA ARG A 12 -16.65 -25.07 19.46
C ARG A 12 -15.80 -24.80 20.69
N SER A 13 -14.51 -24.59 20.48
CA SER A 13 -13.64 -24.02 21.53
C SER A 13 -13.99 -22.56 21.81
N SER A 14 -13.43 -22.02 22.88
CA SER A 14 -13.35 -20.56 23.02
C SER A 14 -12.61 -19.96 21.82
N PRO A 15 -13.01 -18.76 21.36
CA PRO A 15 -12.39 -18.11 20.22
C PRO A 15 -11.04 -17.50 20.61
N SER A 16 -10.09 -17.53 19.69
CA SER A 16 -8.84 -16.74 19.71
C SER A 16 -8.90 -15.66 18.65
N GLU A 17 -8.40 -14.46 18.96
CA GLU A 17 -8.45 -13.30 18.07
C GLU A 17 -7.10 -12.59 17.98
N VAL A 18 -6.73 -12.22 16.76
CA VAL A 18 -5.51 -11.48 16.44
C VAL A 18 -5.86 -10.33 15.50
N THR A 19 -5.54 -9.10 15.90
CA THR A 19 -5.70 -7.90 15.08
C THR A 19 -4.32 -7.33 14.77
N ILE A 20 -4.03 -7.15 13.48
CA ILE A 20 -2.75 -6.63 13.00
C ILE A 20 -2.98 -5.43 12.08
N LYS A 21 -2.03 -4.50 12.10
CA LYS A 21 -1.94 -3.47 11.06
C LYS A 21 -1.06 -3.99 9.94
N THR A 22 -1.50 -3.84 8.70
CA THR A 22 -0.66 -4.14 7.54
C THR A 22 0.37 -3.02 7.35
N PRO A 23 1.56 -3.32 6.82
CA PRO A 23 2.52 -2.30 6.43
C PRO A 23 1.91 -1.29 5.44
N CYS A 24 2.46 -0.08 5.42
CA CYS A 24 2.06 0.91 4.43
C CYS A 24 2.36 0.41 3.01
N PRO A 25 1.53 0.79 2.02
CA PRO A 25 1.77 0.35 0.65
C PRO A 25 3.13 0.81 0.14
N THR A 26 3.73 0.00 -0.72
CA THR A 26 5.07 0.26 -1.24
C THR A 26 5.12 1.49 -2.13
N VAL A 27 6.19 2.27 -2.04
CA VAL A 27 6.41 3.46 -2.87
C VAL A 27 7.78 3.39 -3.52
N ASP A 28 7.82 3.75 -4.80
CA ASP A 28 9.07 4.01 -5.52
C ASP A 28 9.43 5.49 -5.33
N ASP A 29 10.40 5.74 -4.44
CA ASP A 29 10.80 7.08 -4.01
C ASP A 29 11.42 7.90 -5.15
N VAL A 30 12.22 7.24 -6.00
CA VAL A 30 12.88 7.89 -7.15
C VAL A 30 11.83 8.33 -8.16
N LYS A 31 10.89 7.43 -8.48
CA LYS A 31 9.79 7.74 -9.40
C LYS A 31 8.90 8.86 -8.87
N ALA A 32 8.61 8.87 -7.56
CA ALA A 32 7.83 9.95 -6.94
C ALA A 32 8.53 11.31 -7.08
N GLN A 33 9.85 11.35 -6.90
CA GLN A 33 10.64 12.56 -7.09
C GLN A 33 10.61 13.05 -8.56
N GLU A 34 10.79 12.15 -9.52
CA GLU A 34 10.69 12.48 -10.95
C GLU A 34 9.31 13.05 -11.33
N ILE A 35 8.25 12.50 -10.74
CA ILE A 35 6.89 13.00 -10.95
C ILE A 35 6.74 14.39 -10.33
N ALA A 36 7.28 14.65 -9.13
CA ALA A 36 7.25 15.97 -8.52
C ALA A 36 7.92 17.03 -9.41
N ASP A 37 9.12 16.73 -9.91
CA ASP A 37 9.85 17.61 -10.83
C ASP A 37 9.06 17.83 -12.14
N LYS A 38 8.43 16.78 -12.68
CA LYS A 38 7.56 16.87 -13.86
C LYS A 38 6.35 17.77 -13.62
N ILE A 39 5.68 17.63 -12.48
CA ILE A 39 4.49 18.44 -12.14
C ILE A 39 4.87 19.91 -11.98
N TYR A 40 5.99 20.19 -11.31
CA TYR A 40 6.51 21.56 -11.20
C TYR A 40 6.74 22.20 -12.58
N ASN A 41 7.37 21.46 -13.49
CA ASN A 41 7.59 21.95 -14.86
C ASN A 41 6.28 22.19 -15.62
N LEU A 42 5.28 21.32 -15.46
CA LEU A 42 3.96 21.50 -16.09
C LEU A 42 3.22 22.72 -15.53
N PHE A 43 3.34 22.98 -14.23
CA PHE A 43 2.75 24.15 -13.58
C PHE A 43 3.48 25.45 -13.97
N ASN A 44 4.78 25.41 -14.22
CA ASN A 44 5.54 26.57 -14.66
C ASN A 44 5.47 26.84 -16.17
N GLY A 45 4.97 25.92 -16.99
CA GLY A 45 4.92 26.02 -18.45
C GLY A 45 4.03 27.13 -19.02
N TYR A 46 3.38 27.95 -18.18
CA TYR A 46 2.39 28.96 -18.56
C TYR A 46 1.23 28.37 -19.40
N THR A 47 0.61 27.34 -18.81
CA THR A 47 -0.82 27.00 -18.95
C THR A 47 -1.35 26.72 -20.35
N SER A 48 -0.74 25.75 -21.06
CA SER A 48 -1.51 25.01 -22.07
C SER A 48 -2.57 24.15 -21.37
N GLY A 49 -3.82 24.18 -21.84
CA GLY A 49 -4.86 23.26 -21.34
C GLY A 49 -4.46 21.78 -21.48
N LYS A 50 -3.55 21.46 -22.41
CA LYS A 50 -2.95 20.13 -22.54
C LYS A 50 -2.01 19.80 -21.37
N GLU A 51 -1.20 20.75 -20.91
CA GLU A 51 -0.29 20.56 -19.76
C GLU A 51 -1.08 20.41 -18.47
N GLN A 52 -2.10 21.24 -18.26
CA GLN A 52 -3.02 21.10 -17.13
C GLN A 52 -3.70 19.73 -17.11
N GLN A 53 -4.21 19.27 -18.26
CA GLN A 53 -4.83 17.95 -18.35
C GLN A 53 -3.82 16.82 -18.15
N THR A 54 -2.58 16.99 -18.62
CA THR A 54 -1.50 16.01 -18.42
C THR A 54 -1.08 15.93 -16.96
N ALA A 55 -0.97 17.06 -16.26
CA ALA A 55 -0.68 17.11 -14.83
C ALA A 55 -1.80 16.45 -14.03
N TYR A 56 -3.05 16.82 -14.31
CA TYR A 56 -4.22 16.22 -13.66
C TYR A 56 -4.27 14.70 -13.84
N ASN A 57 -4.12 14.20 -15.08
CA ASN A 57 -4.12 12.76 -15.33
C ASN A 57 -2.96 12.07 -14.61
N THR A 58 -1.74 12.64 -14.70
CA THR A 58 -0.56 12.08 -14.03
C THR A 58 -0.79 11.94 -12.52
N LEU A 59 -1.40 12.93 -11.86
CA LEU A 59 -1.67 12.92 -10.43
C LEU A 59 -2.83 11.99 -10.05
N MET A 60 -3.88 11.92 -10.87
CA MET A 60 -5.02 11.01 -10.66
C MET A 60 -4.67 9.54 -10.87
N ASP A 61 -3.69 9.24 -11.73
CA ASP A 61 -3.21 7.87 -11.97
C ASP A 61 -2.31 7.36 -10.83
N LEU A 62 -1.92 8.23 -9.88
CA LEU A 62 -1.16 7.82 -8.71
C LEU A 62 -2.09 7.17 -7.69
N GLY A 63 -1.58 6.16 -6.98
CA GLY A 63 -2.18 5.75 -5.71
C GLY A 63 -1.83 6.76 -4.61
N ALA A 64 -2.70 6.88 -3.61
CA ALA A 64 -2.50 7.76 -2.45
C ALA A 64 -1.07 7.70 -1.84
N PRO A 65 -0.41 6.54 -1.64
CA PRO A 65 0.97 6.46 -1.14
C PRO A 65 1.99 7.20 -2.01
N THR A 66 1.86 7.06 -3.33
CA THR A 66 2.76 7.73 -4.28
C THR A 66 2.46 9.22 -4.34
N LEU A 67 1.18 9.62 -4.29
CA LEU A 67 0.78 11.03 -4.25
C LEU A 67 1.33 11.75 -3.01
N HIS A 68 1.24 11.13 -1.83
CA HIS A 68 1.87 11.63 -0.61
C HIS A 68 3.37 11.85 -0.78
N ARG A 69 4.04 10.93 -1.50
CA ARG A 69 5.48 11.04 -1.73
C ARG A 69 5.84 12.10 -2.77
N VAL A 70 5.02 12.27 -3.81
CA VAL A 70 5.14 13.39 -4.76
C VAL A 70 4.98 14.72 -4.04
N LEU A 71 3.98 14.85 -3.17
CA LEU A 71 3.77 16.05 -2.36
C LEU A 71 5.00 16.36 -1.50
N TYR A 72 5.55 15.36 -0.81
CA TYR A 72 6.77 15.52 -0.01
C TYR A 72 7.92 16.11 -0.83
N HIS A 73 8.27 15.46 -1.95
CA HIS A 73 9.37 15.91 -2.81
C HIS A 73 9.13 17.27 -3.45
N TYR A 74 7.88 17.54 -3.85
CA TYR A 74 7.50 18.82 -4.42
C TYR A 74 7.72 19.93 -3.41
N ASN A 75 7.16 19.80 -2.20
CA ASN A 75 7.28 20.84 -1.17
C ASN A 75 8.73 21.01 -0.71
N GLN A 76 9.47 19.91 -0.54
CA GLN A 76 10.89 19.96 -0.17
C GLN A 76 11.73 20.84 -1.13
N ARG A 77 11.37 20.89 -2.42
CA ARG A 77 12.15 21.59 -3.46
C ARG A 77 11.55 22.93 -3.89
N TYR A 78 10.23 23.00 -3.94
CA TYR A 78 9.52 24.04 -4.68
C TYR A 78 8.52 24.84 -3.82
N GLU A 79 8.40 24.55 -2.51
CA GLU A 79 7.49 25.28 -1.61
C GLU A 79 7.72 26.79 -1.61
N SER A 80 8.97 27.25 -1.81
CA SER A 80 9.30 28.67 -1.97
C SER A 80 8.58 29.37 -3.14
N PHE A 81 8.11 28.60 -4.13
CA PHE A 81 7.33 29.07 -5.28
C PHE A 81 5.83 28.75 -5.17
N GLY A 82 5.39 28.28 -4.00
CA GLY A 82 4.03 27.85 -3.72
C GLY A 82 3.97 26.37 -3.35
N GLU A 83 3.30 26.08 -2.23
CA GLU A 83 3.06 24.72 -1.77
C GLU A 83 2.27 23.91 -2.83
N PHE A 84 2.52 22.61 -2.91
CA PHE A 84 1.88 21.68 -3.85
C PHE A 84 0.36 21.79 -3.87
N THR A 85 -0.29 21.85 -2.69
CA THR A 85 -1.75 21.93 -2.56
C THR A 85 -2.29 23.20 -3.18
N TRP A 86 -1.68 24.34 -2.84
CA TRP A 86 -2.02 25.65 -3.38
C TRP A 86 -1.77 25.72 -4.89
N ARG A 87 -0.62 25.23 -5.37
CA ARG A 87 -0.30 25.21 -6.81
C ARG A 87 -1.25 24.30 -7.60
N CYS A 88 -1.71 23.20 -7.02
CA CYS A 88 -2.74 22.36 -7.66
C CYS A 88 -4.05 23.14 -7.84
N GLU A 89 -4.50 23.89 -6.83
CA GLU A 89 -5.71 24.70 -6.94
C GLU A 89 -5.57 25.84 -7.95
N ASP A 90 -4.43 26.53 -7.95
CA ASP A 90 -4.14 27.65 -8.86
C ASP A 90 -4.08 27.19 -10.33
N GLU A 91 -3.37 26.09 -10.61
CA GLU A 91 -3.11 25.64 -11.98
C GLU A 91 -4.22 24.75 -12.56
N LEU A 92 -4.94 23.99 -11.72
CA LEU A 92 -5.97 23.04 -12.17
C LEU A 92 -7.40 23.47 -11.80
N GLY A 93 -7.55 24.46 -10.93
CA GLY A 93 -8.82 24.89 -10.37
C GLY A 93 -9.31 24.00 -9.22
N PRO A 94 -10.22 24.53 -8.38
CA PRO A 94 -10.59 23.92 -7.10
C PRO A 94 -11.23 22.53 -7.24
N ARG A 95 -11.98 22.28 -8.32
CA ARG A 95 -12.64 20.99 -8.53
C ARG A 95 -11.65 19.87 -8.83
N LYS A 96 -10.67 20.12 -9.71
CA LYS A 96 -9.66 19.11 -10.08
C LYS A 96 -8.67 18.90 -8.93
N ALA A 97 -8.22 19.98 -8.31
CA ALA A 97 -7.36 19.92 -7.14
C ALA A 97 -8.04 19.16 -5.99
N GLY A 98 -9.30 19.45 -5.67
CA GLY A 98 -10.04 18.76 -4.61
C GLY A 98 -10.10 17.24 -4.80
N LEU A 99 -10.24 16.74 -6.03
CA LEU A 99 -10.24 15.30 -6.33
C LEU A 99 -8.86 14.65 -6.13
N ILE A 100 -7.79 15.37 -6.45
CA ILE A 100 -6.42 14.91 -6.20
C ILE A 100 -6.16 14.90 -4.69
N LEU A 101 -6.45 16.02 -4.01
CA LEU A 101 -6.18 16.21 -2.60
C LEU A 101 -7.01 15.28 -1.71
N SER A 102 -8.24 14.91 -2.10
CA SER A 102 -9.02 13.93 -1.34
C SER A 102 -8.36 12.55 -1.24
N GLN A 103 -7.50 12.18 -2.20
CA GLN A 103 -6.75 10.92 -2.12
C GLN A 103 -5.72 10.94 -0.99
N LEU A 104 -5.26 12.13 -0.58
CA LEU A 104 -4.33 12.26 0.55
C LEU A 104 -4.98 11.83 1.88
N ASP A 105 -6.32 11.75 1.95
CA ASP A 105 -7.04 11.32 3.14
C ASP A 105 -7.28 9.82 3.25
N GLU A 106 -6.96 9.05 2.20
CA GLU A 106 -7.14 7.59 2.18
C GLU A 106 -6.14 6.85 3.10
N LEU A 107 -5.01 7.48 3.42
CA LEU A 107 -3.97 6.85 4.24
C LEU A 107 -4.16 7.10 5.73
N SER A 108 -3.90 6.07 6.53
CA SER A 108 -3.82 6.21 7.98
C SER A 108 -2.73 7.20 8.40
N HIS A 109 -2.93 7.91 9.52
CA HIS A 109 -1.94 8.84 10.08
C HIS A 109 -0.55 8.22 10.25
N TRP A 110 -0.49 6.93 10.60
CA TRP A 110 0.77 6.18 10.71
C TRP A 110 1.54 6.16 9.37
N CYS A 111 0.85 5.86 8.27
CA CYS A 111 1.48 5.85 6.96
C CYS A 111 1.81 7.25 6.46
N LYS A 112 0.96 8.25 6.75
CA LYS A 112 1.28 9.65 6.44
C LYS A 112 2.61 10.07 7.10
N GLY A 113 2.83 9.70 8.36
CA GLY A 113 4.09 9.97 9.08
C GLY A 113 5.30 9.27 8.44
N LEU A 114 5.20 7.97 8.17
CA LEU A 114 6.30 7.21 7.54
C LEU A 114 6.66 7.70 6.13
N LEU A 115 5.70 8.22 5.37
CA LEU A 115 5.94 8.74 4.02
C LEU A 115 6.65 10.11 4.01
N GLN A 116 6.83 10.75 5.17
CA GLN A 116 7.62 11.98 5.33
C GLN A 116 9.10 11.73 5.60
N GLU A 117 9.53 10.47 5.75
CA GLU A 117 10.93 10.13 5.96
C GLU A 117 11.81 10.63 4.81
N PRO A 118 13.06 11.06 5.06
CA PRO A 118 13.87 11.74 4.05
C PRO A 118 14.18 10.86 2.84
N LYS A 119 14.22 9.54 3.03
CA LYS A 119 14.48 8.57 1.98
C LYS A 119 13.72 7.29 2.26
N ILE A 120 13.13 6.71 1.21
CA ILE A 120 12.44 5.42 1.31
C ILE A 120 13.06 4.47 0.28
N GLY A 121 13.67 3.40 0.77
CA GLY A 121 14.15 2.29 -0.05
C GLY A 121 13.01 1.32 -0.37
N LEU A 122 12.93 0.84 -1.61
CA LEU A 122 12.03 -0.24 -1.97
C LEU A 122 12.81 -1.57 -1.97
N ARG A 123 12.51 -2.46 -1.02
CA ARG A 123 13.20 -3.75 -0.86
C ARG A 123 12.28 -4.92 -1.20
N ARG A 124 12.89 -6.04 -1.57
CA ARG A 124 12.22 -7.31 -1.86
C ARG A 124 12.69 -8.39 -0.89
N MET A 125 11.74 -9.07 -0.26
CA MET A 125 11.99 -10.26 0.57
C MET A 125 11.33 -11.49 -0.06
N SER A 126 11.91 -12.65 0.19
CA SER A 126 11.42 -13.94 -0.26
C SER A 126 11.04 -14.78 0.95
N LEU A 127 9.74 -15.02 1.14
CA LEU A 127 9.21 -15.80 2.25
C LEU A 127 8.85 -17.20 1.77
N LYS A 128 9.30 -18.22 2.50
CA LYS A 128 8.88 -19.61 2.25
C LYS A 128 7.64 -19.93 3.07
N PHE A 129 6.67 -20.60 2.46
CA PHE A 129 5.45 -21.04 3.14
C PHE A 129 5.02 -22.41 2.61
N LEU A 130 4.31 -23.16 3.45
CA LEU A 130 3.83 -24.49 3.09
C LEU A 130 2.42 -24.39 2.48
N SER A 131 2.23 -24.89 1.25
CA SER A 131 0.93 -24.99 0.62
C SER A 131 0.47 -26.44 0.63
N CYS A 132 -0.55 -26.75 1.42
CA CYS A 132 -1.06 -28.11 1.58
C CYS A 132 -2.43 -28.27 0.91
N ARG A 133 -2.61 -29.40 0.23
CA ARG A 133 -3.89 -29.83 -0.36
C ARG A 133 -4.25 -31.23 0.11
N TYR A 134 -5.54 -31.46 0.32
CA TYR A 134 -6.05 -32.79 0.62
C TYR A 134 -5.91 -33.69 -0.61
N THR A 135 -5.34 -34.88 -0.43
CA THR A 135 -5.16 -35.86 -1.52
C THR A 135 -6.37 -36.77 -1.69
N ASP A 136 -7.16 -36.96 -0.64
CA ASP A 136 -8.31 -37.86 -0.67
C ASP A 136 -9.62 -37.15 -1.02
N THR A 137 -10.24 -37.55 -2.13
CA THR A 137 -11.53 -37.04 -2.61
C THR A 137 -12.71 -37.39 -1.70
N LYS A 138 -12.56 -38.37 -0.78
CA LYS A 138 -13.59 -38.73 0.22
C LYS A 138 -13.80 -37.66 1.30
N ALA A 139 -12.88 -36.70 1.45
CA ALA A 139 -12.98 -35.63 2.44
C ALA A 139 -13.96 -34.49 2.06
N PHE A 140 -14.59 -34.54 0.88
CA PHE A 140 -15.57 -33.53 0.46
C PHE A 140 -16.94 -33.66 1.14
N GLY A 141 -17.18 -34.75 1.90
CA GLY A 141 -18.33 -34.92 2.79
C GLY A 141 -17.89 -34.93 4.25
N LEU A 142 -17.52 -33.78 4.81
CA LEU A 142 -17.11 -33.64 6.20
C LEU A 142 -18.30 -33.90 7.15
N ASN A 143 -18.59 -35.16 7.44
CA ASN A 143 -19.30 -35.52 8.66
C ASN A 143 -18.35 -35.29 9.83
N TRP A 144 -18.76 -34.50 10.83
CA TRP A 144 -17.93 -34.15 12.00
C TRP A 144 -17.41 -35.39 12.75
N SER A 145 -18.10 -36.52 12.64
CA SER A 145 -17.69 -37.83 13.17
C SER A 145 -16.40 -38.39 12.55
N ASP A 146 -16.04 -38.00 11.32
CA ASP A 146 -14.86 -38.50 10.60
C ASP A 146 -13.61 -37.62 10.84
N MET A 147 -13.74 -36.54 11.61
CA MET A 147 -12.72 -35.52 11.83
C MET A 147 -11.57 -35.93 12.78
N GLY A 148 -11.27 -37.23 12.82
CA GLY A 148 -10.20 -37.85 13.59
C GLY A 148 -9.45 -38.97 12.85
N GLN A 149 -9.78 -39.26 11.58
CA GLN A 149 -8.97 -40.15 10.75
C GLN A 149 -7.73 -39.42 10.22
N ASP A 150 -6.63 -40.15 10.01
CA ASP A 150 -5.40 -39.61 9.42
C ASP A 150 -5.69 -39.03 8.03
N VAL A 151 -5.83 -37.70 7.97
CA VAL A 151 -6.11 -37.03 6.71
C VAL A 151 -4.81 -36.88 5.94
N HIS A 152 -4.71 -37.59 4.81
CA HIS A 152 -3.57 -37.46 3.92
C HIS A 152 -3.56 -36.09 3.23
N LYS A 153 -2.42 -35.42 3.32
CA LYS A 153 -2.17 -34.09 2.75
C LYS A 153 -0.89 -34.14 1.94
N ALA A 154 -0.93 -33.64 0.72
CA ALA A 154 0.27 -33.31 -0.05
C ALA A 154 0.60 -31.85 0.23
N CYS A 155 1.83 -31.59 0.66
CA CYS A 155 2.30 -30.25 1.02
C CYS A 155 3.56 -29.93 0.24
N ASP A 156 3.56 -28.79 -0.43
CA ASP A 156 4.70 -28.29 -1.19
C ASP A 156 5.22 -26.99 -0.55
N GLU A 157 6.54 -26.86 -0.45
CA GLU A 157 7.17 -25.58 -0.08
C GLU A 157 7.05 -24.61 -1.26
N GLN A 158 6.40 -23.48 -1.03
CA GLN A 158 6.26 -22.39 -1.98
C GLN A 158 6.98 -21.15 -1.49
N THR A 159 7.27 -20.25 -2.43
CA THR A 159 7.99 -19.01 -2.16
C THR A 159 7.15 -17.82 -2.58
N LEU A 160 6.92 -16.88 -1.65
CA LEU A 160 6.23 -15.62 -1.87
C LEU A 160 7.25 -14.47 -1.88
N ALA A 161 7.30 -13.74 -2.99
CA ALA A 161 8.04 -12.49 -3.06
C ALA A 161 7.19 -11.34 -2.51
N VAL A 162 7.69 -10.65 -1.49
CA VAL A 162 7.02 -9.50 -0.87
C VAL A 162 7.90 -8.27 -1.03
N MET A 163 7.32 -7.21 -1.58
CA MET A 163 7.94 -5.89 -1.63
C MET A 163 7.58 -5.11 -0.37
N TYR A 164 8.53 -4.37 0.20
CA TYR A 164 8.29 -3.55 1.38
C TYR A 164 9.13 -2.27 1.35
N ASN A 165 8.61 -1.22 2.00
CA ASN A 165 9.34 0.02 2.19
C ASN A 165 10.34 -0.14 3.34
N ASP A 166 11.55 0.31 3.09
CA ASP A 166 12.63 0.49 4.04
C ASP A 166 12.80 1.98 4.28
N TYR A 167 12.38 2.45 5.45
CA TYR A 167 12.39 3.87 5.79
C TYR A 167 13.76 4.37 6.30
N GLY A 168 14.80 3.51 6.24
CA GLY A 168 16.13 3.82 6.75
C GLY A 168 16.22 3.71 8.28
N GLU A 169 17.44 3.72 8.83
CA GLU A 169 17.64 3.86 10.27
C GLU A 169 17.53 5.33 10.70
N PRO A 170 17.00 5.63 11.90
CA PRO A 170 17.12 6.96 12.47
C PRO A 170 18.61 7.29 12.54
N LYS A 171 19.00 8.49 12.09
CA LYS A 171 20.36 8.99 12.34
C LYS A 171 20.64 8.83 13.83
N GLU A 172 21.69 8.10 14.18
CA GLU A 172 22.20 8.04 15.55
C GLU A 172 22.34 9.47 16.10
N LEU A 173 21.94 9.62 17.36
CA LEU A 173 21.91 10.86 18.14
C LEU A 173 23.28 11.54 18.21
#